data_AF-A0A2U3Q743-F1
#
_entry.id   AF-A0A2U3Q743-F1
#
_cell.length_a   1.000
_cell.length_b   1.000
_cell.length_c   1.000
_cell.angle_alpha   90.00
_cell.angle_beta   90.00
_cell.angle_gamma   90.00
#
_symmetry.space_group_name_H-M   'P 1'
#
loop_
_entity.id
_entity.type
_entity.pdbx_description
1 polymer ?
#
loop_
_entity_poly.entity_id
_entity_poly.type
_entity_poly.pdbx_seq_one_letter_code
_entity_poly.pdbx_strand_id
1 'polypeptide(L)'
;MDNRLLAKLPARELKLVQPHLQAVELRYTQVLAEPDEPITHMYFPTGGVLSMVNEPEDGDIVEFATVGNEGMVGVPLLLGALTMPSRVFVQVEGAGFRAAAKDMLEVLRQTPTFHGRLMRYVMALLNQIAQGTSCNRLHEVQEPCARWLLHTHDRSMARASCRRKSS
;
A
#
# COMPACT_ATOMS: atom_id res chain seq x y z
N MET A 1 13.59 -8.62 3.45
CA MET A 1 12.59 -7.54 3.45
C MET A 1 11.28 -8.15 3.03
N ASP A 2 10.20 -7.93 3.79
CA ASP A 2 8.95 -8.69 3.60
C ASP A 2 7.95 -7.98 2.67
N ASN A 3 8.18 -6.71 2.34
CA ASN A 3 7.42 -6.01 1.29
C ASN A 3 7.82 -6.54 -0.10
N ARG A 4 6.85 -6.98 -0.91
CA ARG A 4 7.11 -7.66 -2.21
C ARG A 4 7.73 -6.74 -3.26
N LEU A 5 7.51 -5.42 -3.19
CA LEU A 5 8.15 -4.44 -4.08
C LEU A 5 9.63 -4.28 -3.75
N LEU A 6 10.00 -4.37 -2.47
CA LEU A 6 11.40 -4.29 -2.03
C LEU A 6 12.13 -5.65 -2.10
N ALA A 7 11.43 -6.77 -1.84
CA ALA A 7 12.02 -8.09 -1.62
C ALA A 7 12.77 -8.69 -2.83
N LYS A 8 12.42 -8.32 -4.06
CA LYS A 8 13.02 -8.87 -5.29
C LYS A 8 13.88 -7.86 -6.06
N LEU A 9 14.43 -6.87 -5.36
CA LEU A 9 15.37 -5.95 -5.99
C LEU A 9 16.71 -6.65 -6.28
N PRO A 10 17.34 -6.40 -7.45
CA PRO A 10 18.71 -6.80 -7.67
C PRO A 10 19.63 -6.21 -6.59
N ALA A 11 20.64 -6.96 -6.15
CA ALA A 11 21.53 -6.54 -5.08
C ALA A 11 22.16 -5.14 -5.30
N ARG A 12 22.43 -4.78 -6.56
CA ARG A 12 22.95 -3.45 -6.94
C ARG A 12 21.97 -2.33 -6.60
N GLU A 13 20.70 -2.47 -6.97
CA GLU A 13 19.68 -1.45 -6.70
C GLU A 13 19.26 -1.45 -5.23
N LEU A 14 19.22 -2.62 -4.58
CA LEU A 14 18.92 -2.70 -3.15
C LEU A 14 19.90 -1.89 -2.31
N LYS A 15 21.20 -1.89 -2.66
CA LYS A 15 22.22 -1.07 -1.98
C LYS A 15 21.97 0.44 -2.11
N LEU A 16 21.31 0.88 -3.18
CA LEU A 16 20.95 2.29 -3.39
C LEU A 16 19.66 2.65 -2.65
N VAL A 17 18.69 1.73 -2.58
CA VAL A 17 17.38 1.96 -1.93
C VAL A 17 17.49 1.86 -0.41
N GLN A 18 18.20 0.87 0.11
CA GLN A 18 18.24 0.51 1.53
C GLN A 18 18.61 1.68 2.47
N PRO A 19 19.58 2.56 2.17
CA PRO A 19 19.94 3.68 3.04
C PRO A 19 18.81 4.69 3.29
N HIS A 20 17.80 4.74 2.41
CA HIS A 20 16.68 5.66 2.52
C HIS A 20 15.46 5.06 3.20
N LEU A 21 15.50 3.76 3.55
CA LEU A 21 14.41 3.07 4.22
C LEU A 21 14.55 3.18 5.74
N GLN A 22 13.55 3.77 6.37
CA GLN A 22 13.40 3.81 7.82
C GLN A 22 12.33 2.83 8.24
N ALA A 23 12.67 1.92 9.16
CA ALA A 23 11.67 1.03 9.77
C ALA A 23 10.69 1.86 10.60
N VAL A 24 9.39 1.55 10.48
CA VAL A 24 8.32 2.22 11.22
C VAL A 24 7.28 1.23 11.71
N GLU A 25 6.70 1.54 12.87
CA GLU A 25 5.47 0.93 13.33
C GLU A 25 4.28 1.62 12.67
N LEU A 26 3.29 0.83 12.25
CA LEU A 26 2.04 1.29 11.68
C LEU A 26 0.94 1.02 12.72
N ARG A 27 0.52 2.07 13.42
CA ARG A 27 -0.43 1.98 14.54
C ARG A 27 -1.87 2.14 14.07
N TYR A 28 -2.83 1.45 14.68
CA TYR A 28 -4.22 1.51 14.27
C TYR A 28 -4.73 2.95 14.24
N THR A 29 -5.51 3.32 13.23
CA THR A 29 -6.04 4.68 12.97
C THR A 29 -4.99 5.76 12.71
N GLN A 30 -3.70 5.43 12.65
CA GLN A 30 -2.68 6.40 12.28
C GLN A 30 -2.90 6.88 10.85
N VAL A 31 -3.11 8.19 10.69
CA VAL A 31 -3.14 8.86 9.40
C VAL A 31 -1.72 8.98 8.86
N LEU A 32 -1.53 8.58 7.60
CA LEU A 32 -0.26 8.65 6.89
C LEU A 32 -0.23 9.78 5.86
N ALA A 33 -1.41 10.19 5.38
CA ALA A 33 -1.60 11.36 4.53
C ALA A 33 -3.07 11.80 4.54
N GLU A 34 -3.29 13.09 4.39
CA GLU A 34 -4.62 13.70 4.20
C GLU A 34 -4.81 14.15 2.74
N PRO A 35 -6.05 14.31 2.27
CA PRO A 35 -6.35 14.86 0.95
C PRO A 35 -5.72 16.24 0.75
N ASP A 36 -5.24 16.49 -0.47
CA ASP A 36 -4.63 17.74 -0.93
C ASP A 36 -3.37 18.20 -0.17
N GLU A 37 -2.87 17.39 0.75
CA GLU A 37 -1.62 17.64 1.46
C GLU A 37 -0.39 17.12 0.71
N PRO A 38 0.79 17.76 0.87
CA PRO A 38 2.03 17.30 0.26
C PRO A 38 2.42 15.88 0.70
N ILE A 39 2.81 15.04 -0.27
CA ILE A 39 3.31 13.70 0.01
C ILE A 39 4.75 13.80 0.50
N THR A 40 4.93 13.71 1.82
CA THR A 40 6.27 13.80 2.43
C THR A 40 7.02 12.46 2.41
N HIS A 41 6.30 11.34 2.42
CA HIS A 41 6.87 10.01 2.53
C HIS A 41 6.17 8.99 1.63
N MET A 42 6.93 8.01 1.14
CA MET A 42 6.41 6.75 0.62
C MET A 42 6.43 5.70 1.72
N TYR A 43 5.40 4.85 1.80
CA TYR A 43 5.29 3.78 2.79
C TYR A 43 5.22 2.40 2.11
N PHE A 44 5.97 1.44 2.65
CA PHE A 44 6.09 0.07 2.18
C PHE A 44 5.73 -0.88 3.33
N PRO A 45 4.46 -1.25 3.51
CA PRO A 45 4.05 -2.16 4.57
C PRO A 45 4.79 -3.49 4.45
N THR A 46 5.20 -4.06 5.58
CA THR A 46 5.72 -5.43 5.69
C THR A 46 4.72 -6.35 6.40
N GLY A 47 3.80 -5.76 7.17
CA GLY A 47 2.59 -6.35 7.71
C GLY A 47 1.53 -5.27 7.95
N GLY A 48 0.33 -5.68 8.38
CA GLY A 48 -0.81 -4.78 8.51
C GLY A 48 -1.46 -4.42 7.17
N VAL A 49 -2.44 -3.52 7.24
CA VAL A 49 -3.24 -3.07 6.08
C VAL A 49 -3.43 -1.56 6.17
N LEU A 50 -3.10 -0.87 5.09
CA LEU A 50 -3.39 0.55 4.91
C LEU A 50 -4.66 0.69 4.06
N SER A 51 -5.54 1.60 4.45
CA SER A 51 -6.76 1.92 3.71
C SER A 51 -6.64 3.30 3.05
N MET A 52 -7.13 3.39 1.81
CA MET A 52 -7.25 4.62 1.04
C MET A 52 -8.73 4.93 0.85
N VAL A 53 -9.14 6.09 1.33
CA VAL A 53 -10.54 6.49 1.39
C VAL A 53 -10.74 7.90 0.83
N ASN A 54 -11.93 8.14 0.28
CA ASN A 54 -12.41 9.48 -0.03
C ASN A 54 -13.43 9.88 1.03
N GLU A 55 -13.31 11.11 1.53
CA GLU A 55 -14.23 11.72 2.49
C GLU A 55 -14.89 12.94 1.81
N PRO A 56 -16.00 12.75 1.06
CA PRO A 56 -16.74 13.89 0.51
C PRO A 56 -17.40 14.70 1.64
N GLU A 57 -17.53 16.02 1.45
CA GLU A 57 -17.98 16.97 2.49
C GLU A 57 -19.31 16.60 3.19
N ASP A 58 -20.21 15.92 2.47
CA ASP A 58 -21.55 15.55 2.96
C ASP A 58 -21.87 14.04 2.82
N GLY A 59 -20.85 13.18 2.76
CA GLY A 59 -21.06 11.75 2.51
C GLY A 59 -20.25 10.81 3.40
N ASP A 60 -20.62 9.54 3.34
CA ASP A 60 -19.89 8.49 4.05
C ASP A 60 -18.47 8.32 3.50
N ILE A 61 -17.54 7.94 4.38
CA ILE A 61 -16.18 7.58 4.01
C ILE A 61 -16.23 6.37 3.08
N VAL A 62 -15.76 6.53 1.85
CA VAL A 62 -15.72 5.44 0.85
C VAL A 62 -14.30 4.93 0.68
N GLU A 63 -14.07 3.69 1.15
CA GLU A 63 -12.86 2.94 0.83
C GLU A 63 -12.85 2.50 -0.63
N PHE A 64 -11.80 2.87 -1.35
CA PHE A 64 -11.63 2.50 -2.76
C PHE A 64 -10.40 1.62 -3.00
N ALA A 65 -9.44 1.60 -2.07
CA ALA A 65 -8.29 0.72 -2.15
C ALA A 65 -7.72 0.39 -0.77
N THR A 66 -7.08 -0.75 -0.69
CA THR A 66 -6.30 -1.20 0.46
C THR A 66 -4.95 -1.71 0.00
N VAL A 67 -3.91 -1.45 0.80
CA VAL A 67 -2.51 -1.76 0.51
C VAL A 67 -1.91 -2.57 1.66
N GLY A 68 -1.46 -3.79 1.35
CA GLY A 68 -0.70 -4.64 2.26
C GLY A 68 0.78 -4.72 1.89
N ASN A 69 1.42 -5.85 2.23
CA ASN A 69 2.84 -6.07 1.94
C ASN A 69 3.17 -6.23 0.45
N GLU A 70 2.16 -6.31 -0.41
CA GLU A 70 2.31 -6.37 -1.86
C GLU A 70 2.59 -5.02 -2.51
N GLY A 71 2.31 -3.92 -1.80
CA GLY A 71 2.21 -2.59 -2.39
C GLY A 71 2.96 -1.49 -1.64
N MET A 72 2.60 -0.24 -1.97
CA MET A 72 3.13 0.96 -1.32
C MET A 72 2.12 2.11 -1.38
N VAL A 73 2.25 3.05 -0.44
CA VAL A 73 1.57 4.36 -0.47
C VAL A 73 2.55 5.42 -0.99
N GLY A 74 2.02 6.39 -1.73
CA GLY A 74 2.80 7.42 -2.43
C GLY A 74 2.83 7.25 -3.96
N VAL A 75 1.93 6.43 -4.51
CA VAL A 75 1.75 6.24 -5.96
C VAL A 75 1.65 7.54 -6.77
N PRO A 76 0.95 8.61 -6.31
CA PRO A 76 0.85 9.85 -7.08
C PRO A 76 2.22 10.49 -7.40
N LEU A 77 3.23 10.31 -6.54
CA LEU A 77 4.61 10.79 -6.79
C LEU A 77 5.21 10.16 -8.06
N LEU A 78 4.88 8.91 -8.35
CA LEU A 78 5.35 8.19 -9.55
C LEU A 78 4.69 8.71 -10.83
N LEU A 79 3.56 9.40 -10.69
CA LEU A 79 2.78 10.00 -11.77
C LEU A 79 3.02 11.51 -11.90
N GLY A 80 3.96 12.07 -11.13
CA GLY A 80 4.31 13.49 -11.16
C GLY A 80 3.44 14.39 -10.29
N ALA A 81 2.51 13.84 -9.52
CA ALA A 81 1.74 14.61 -8.54
C ALA A 81 2.54 14.74 -7.22
N LEU A 82 2.35 15.87 -6.52
CA LEU A 82 3.04 16.14 -5.25
C LEU A 82 2.13 16.06 -4.03
N THR A 83 0.82 15.92 -4.22
CA THR A 83 -0.19 15.86 -3.16
C THR A 83 -0.96 14.54 -3.21
N MET A 84 -1.50 14.13 -2.06
CA MET A 84 -2.38 12.98 -2.00
C MET A 84 -3.80 13.36 -2.44
N PRO A 85 -4.45 12.60 -3.34
CA PRO A 85 -5.84 12.84 -3.72
C PRO A 85 -6.86 12.30 -2.70
N SER A 86 -6.39 11.58 -1.68
CA SER A 86 -7.23 10.78 -0.78
C SER A 86 -6.59 10.67 0.59
N ARG A 87 -7.41 10.45 1.61
CA ARG A 87 -6.90 10.11 2.94
C ARG A 87 -6.33 8.71 2.96
N VAL A 88 -5.25 8.52 3.70
CA VAL A 88 -4.63 7.21 3.94
C VAL A 88 -4.41 7.00 5.42
N PHE A 89 -4.92 5.89 5.95
CA PHE A 89 -4.72 5.52 7.35
C PHE A 89 -4.42 4.03 7.53
N VAL A 90 -3.88 3.68 8.69
CA VAL A 90 -3.62 2.30 9.08
C VAL A 90 -4.91 1.66 9.59
N GLN A 91 -5.44 0.69 8.84
CA GLN A 91 -6.67 -0.05 9.18
C GLN A 91 -6.38 -1.30 10.00
N VAL A 92 -5.23 -1.94 9.77
CA VAL A 92 -4.74 -3.06 10.59
C VAL A 92 -3.29 -2.77 10.96
N GLU A 93 -2.99 -2.86 12.26
CA GLU A 93 -1.66 -2.59 12.80
C GLU A 93 -0.59 -3.49 12.19
N GLY A 94 0.63 -2.97 12.12
CA GLY A 94 1.74 -3.73 11.61
C GLY A 94 3.04 -2.94 11.63
N ALA A 95 3.91 -3.32 10.71
CA ALA A 95 5.20 -2.69 10.52
C ALA A 95 5.41 -2.41 9.05
N GLY A 96 6.37 -1.54 8.75
CA GLY A 96 6.77 -1.27 7.38
C GLY A 96 8.06 -0.49 7.32
N PHE A 97 8.36 -0.02 6.12
CA PHE A 97 9.39 0.98 5.88
C PHE A 97 8.74 2.26 5.36
N ARG A 98 9.31 3.40 5.72
CA ARG A 98 9.05 4.66 5.03
C ARG A 98 10.32 5.22 4.42
N ALA A 99 10.17 6.02 3.38
CA ALA A 99 11.25 6.81 2.80
C ALA A 99 10.76 8.22 2.50
N ALA A 100 11.63 9.21 2.70
CA ALA A 100 11.33 10.58 2.29
C ALA A 100 11.06 10.61 0.77
N ALA A 101 9.97 11.27 0.37
CA ALA A 101 9.52 11.30 -1.02
C ALA A 101 10.61 11.82 -1.96
N LYS A 102 11.25 12.93 -1.59
CA LYS A 102 12.32 13.57 -2.36
C LYS A 102 13.49 12.62 -2.62
N ASP A 103 13.97 11.95 -1.57
CA ASP A 103 15.12 11.07 -1.66
C ASP A 103 14.80 9.83 -2.48
N MET A 104 13.62 9.24 -2.26
CA MET A 104 13.21 8.06 -3.01
C MET A 104 13.02 8.36 -4.50
N LEU A 105 12.47 9.54 -4.85
CA LEU A 105 12.37 9.96 -6.25
C LEU A 105 13.73 10.10 -6.93
N GLU A 106 14.76 10.57 -6.21
CA GLU A 106 16.13 10.63 -6.75
C GLU A 106 16.72 9.23 -6.94
N VAL A 107 16.56 8.35 -5.95
CA VAL A 107 17.01 6.95 -6.04
C VAL A 107 16.36 6.24 -7.22
N LEU A 108 15.07 6.47 -7.46
CA LEU A 108 14.33 5.84 -8.55
C LEU A 108 14.88 6.16 -9.95
N ARG A 109 15.54 7.31 -10.13
CA ARG A 109 16.25 7.66 -11.37
C ARG A 109 17.44 6.74 -11.65
N GLN A 110 18.00 6.15 -10.60
CA GLN A 110 19.19 5.30 -10.65
C GLN A 110 18.87 3.80 -10.54
N THR A 111 17.60 3.47 -10.25
CA THR A 111 17.13 2.09 -10.05
C THR A 111 16.00 1.76 -11.05
N PRO A 112 16.32 1.56 -12.34
CA PRO A 112 15.31 1.32 -13.38
C PRO A 112 14.50 0.05 -13.15
N THR A 113 15.08 -0.99 -12.53
CA THR A 113 14.36 -2.22 -12.20
C THR A 113 13.31 -1.95 -11.13
N PHE A 114 13.68 -1.22 -10.06
CA PHE A 114 12.75 -0.83 -9.01
C PHE A 114 11.63 0.06 -9.55
N HIS A 115 11.99 1.12 -10.29
CA HIS A 115 11.01 2.01 -10.92
C HIS A 115 10.02 1.24 -11.80
N GLY A 116 10.51 0.35 -12.67
CA GLY A 116 9.65 -0.50 -13.49
C GLY A 116 8.74 -1.43 -12.67
N ARG A 117 9.19 -1.90 -11.50
CA ARG A 117 8.34 -2.69 -10.58
C ARG A 117 7.25 -1.84 -9.94
N LEU A 118 7.58 -0.62 -9.51
CA LEU A 118 6.60 0.32 -8.97
C LEU A 118 5.55 0.67 -10.02
N MET A 119 5.93 0.95 -11.27
CA MET A 119 4.98 1.23 -12.35
C MET A 119 4.04 0.06 -12.66
N ARG A 120 4.54 -1.19 -12.60
CA ARG A 120 3.66 -2.37 -12.72
C ARG A 120 2.69 -2.49 -11.55
N TYR A 121 3.13 -2.13 -10.35
CA TYR A 121 2.23 -2.06 -9.19
C TYR A 121 1.17 -0.96 -9.36
N VAL A 122 1.53 0.22 -9.89
CA VAL A 122 0.55 1.27 -10.21
C VAL A 122 -0.54 0.74 -11.14
N MET A 123 -0.17 0.05 -12.21
CA MET A 123 -1.15 -0.57 -13.12
C MET A 123 -2.03 -1.62 -12.42
N ALA A 124 -1.44 -2.45 -11.54
CA ALA A 124 -2.19 -3.43 -10.77
C ALA A 124 -3.19 -2.77 -9.80
N LEU A 125 -2.79 -1.68 -9.14
CA LEU A 125 -3.64 -0.91 -8.24
C LEU A 125 -4.79 -0.23 -8.99
N LEU A 126 -4.51 0.39 -10.14
CA LEU A 126 -5.55 0.98 -10.99
C LEU A 126 -6.55 -0.07 -11.46
N ASN A 127 -6.08 -1.26 -11.86
CA ASN A 127 -6.96 -2.37 -12.20
C ASN A 127 -7.82 -2.83 -11.02
N GLN A 128 -7.24 -2.92 -9.81
CA GLN A 128 -7.98 -3.25 -8.59
C GLN A 128 -9.10 -2.25 -8.32
N ILE A 129 -8.80 -0.96 -8.41
CA ILE A 129 -9.78 0.12 -8.20
C ILE A 129 -10.89 0.06 -9.26
N ALA A 130 -10.52 -0.10 -10.54
CA ALA A 130 -11.48 -0.20 -11.63
C ALA A 130 -12.45 -1.39 -11.44
N GLN A 131 -11.93 -2.56 -11.08
CA GLN A 131 -12.76 -3.74 -10.79
C GLN A 131 -13.68 -3.50 -9.58
N GLY A 132 -13.20 -2.84 -8.52
CA GLY A 132 -14.01 -2.47 -7.36
C GLY A 132 -15.24 -1.63 -7.72
N THR A 133 -15.07 -0.66 -8.64
CA THR A 133 -16.19 0.18 -9.12
C THR A 133 -17.21 -0.59 -9.98
N SER A 134 -16.77 -1.59 -10.75
CA SER A 134 -17.65 -2.45 -11.54
C SER A 134 -18.49 -3.38 -10.65
N CYS A 135 -17.86 -3.98 -9.62
CA CYS A 135 -18.58 -4.85 -8.69
C CYS A 135 -19.56 -4.10 -7.78
N ASN A 136 -19.29 -2.84 -7.44
CA ASN A 136 -20.24 -2.01 -6.67
C ASN A 136 -21.45 -1.54 -7.50
N ARG A 137 -21.34 -1.46 -8.83
CA ARG A 137 -22.44 -1.09 -9.73
C ARG A 137 -23.31 -2.25 -10.20
N LEU A 138 -22.77 -3.48 -10.25
CA LEU A 138 -23.48 -4.65 -10.79
C LEU A 138 -24.19 -5.49 -9.73
N HIS A 139 -23.94 -5.25 -8.44
CA HIS A 139 -24.56 -5.97 -7.34
C HIS A 139 -25.15 -4.98 -6.32
N GLU A 140 -26.38 -4.51 -6.57
CA GLU A 140 -27.22 -3.97 -5.50
C GLU A 140 -27.45 -5.09 -4.47
N VAL A 141 -27.03 -4.86 -3.23
CA VAL A 141 -27.25 -5.71 -2.06
C VAL A 141 -26.49 -7.05 -2.09
N GLN A 142 -25.27 -7.08 -1.51
CA GLN A 142 -24.93 -7.87 -0.33
C GLN A 142 -23.66 -7.29 0.31
N GLU A 143 -23.65 -7.22 1.63
CA GLU A 143 -22.71 -6.54 2.51
C GLU A 143 -21.21 -6.63 2.12
N PRO A 144 -20.41 -5.56 2.33
CA PRO A 144 -18.95 -5.55 2.09
C PRO A 144 -18.17 -6.68 2.76
N CYS A 145 -18.79 -7.40 3.71
CA CYS A 145 -18.18 -8.44 4.53
C CYS A 145 -17.51 -9.57 3.74
N ALA A 146 -18.12 -10.13 2.68
CA ALA A 146 -17.52 -11.26 1.97
C ALA A 146 -16.26 -10.86 1.17
N ARG A 147 -16.27 -9.67 0.57
CA ARG A 147 -15.13 -9.12 -0.18
C ARG A 147 -14.01 -8.68 0.75
N TRP A 148 -14.37 -8.06 1.88
CA TRP A 148 -13.42 -7.66 2.91
C TRP A 148 -12.79 -8.88 3.60
N LEU A 149 -13.55 -9.94 3.86
CA LEU A 149 -13.04 -11.22 4.37
C LEU A 149 -12.07 -11.89 3.39
N LEU A 150 -12.38 -11.94 2.10
CA LEU A 150 -11.50 -12.56 1.10
C LEU A 150 -10.18 -11.78 0.94
N HIS A 151 -10.25 -10.44 0.88
CA HIS A 151 -9.05 -9.61 0.79
C HIS A 151 -8.23 -9.61 2.09
N THR A 152 -8.88 -9.62 3.25
CA THR A 152 -8.19 -9.65 4.55
C THR A 152 -7.60 -11.04 4.82
N HIS A 153 -8.25 -12.11 4.39
CA HIS A 153 -7.76 -13.48 4.52
C HIS A 153 -6.49 -13.71 3.66
N ASP A 154 -6.50 -13.31 2.39
CA ASP A 154 -5.32 -13.45 1.52
C ASP A 154 -4.14 -12.58 1.98
N ARG A 155 -4.41 -11.50 2.73
CA ARG A 155 -3.39 -10.56 3.20
C ARG A 155 -2.92 -10.83 4.64
N SER A 156 -3.70 -11.55 5.45
CA SER A 156 -3.32 -11.97 6.81
C SER A 156 -2.60 -13.32 6.85
N MET A 157 -2.77 -14.18 5.84
CA MET A 157 -2.16 -15.52 5.78
C MET A 157 -0.66 -15.54 5.42
N ALA A 158 0.03 -14.41 5.45
CA ALA A 158 1.50 -14.35 5.42
C ALA A 158 2.12 -14.58 6.81
N ARG A 159 1.68 -15.63 7.54
CA ARG A 159 2.41 -16.46 8.52
C ARG A 159 1.42 -17.17 9.48
N ALA A 160 0.98 -18.36 9.09
CA ALA A 160 0.67 -19.40 10.06
C ALA A 160 1.71 -20.52 9.88
N SER A 161 2.79 -20.47 10.66
CA SER A 161 3.73 -21.58 10.74
C SER A 161 3.01 -22.79 11.32
N CYS A 162 2.90 -23.83 10.50
CA CYS A 162 2.51 -25.17 10.90
C CYS A 162 3.29 -25.62 12.15
N ARG A 163 2.60 -25.80 13.28
CA ARG A 163 3.06 -26.70 14.35
C ARG A 163 2.02 -27.81 14.50
N ARG A 164 2.30 -28.95 13.84
CA ARG A 164 1.69 -30.23 14.22
C ARG A 164 2.22 -30.59 15.60
N LYS A 165 1.33 -30.74 16.58
CA LYS A 165 1.61 -31.59 17.74
C LYS A 165 0.97 -32.95 17.46
N SER A 166 1.84 -33.94 17.30
CA SER A 166 1.51 -35.35 17.36
C SER A 166 1.33 -35.77 18.82
N SER A 167 0.21 -36.40 19.14
CA SER A 167 0.07 -37.44 20.16
C SER A 167 -1.15 -38.28 19.78
#